data_AF-A0A1Y3B7C3-F1
#
_entry.id   AF-A0A1Y3B7C3-F1
#
_cell.length_a   1.000
_cell.length_b   1.000
_cell.length_c   1.000
_cell.angle_alpha   90.00
_cell.angle_beta   90.00
_cell.angle_gamma   90.00
#
_symmetry.space_group_name_H-M   'P 1'
#
loop_
_entity.id
_entity.type
_entity.pdbx_description
1 polymer ?
#
loop_
_entity_poly.entity_id
_entity_poly.type
_entity_poly.pdbx_seq_one_letter_code
_entity_poly.pdbx_strand_id
1 'polypeptide(L)'
;MWLTLLSMISGATCYALFLGHTTNLIQSLDSSRRQYREKLKQVEEYMAYRKLPRDIRVRIGDYFEHRYQGKFFNEDTILDELSERLREDVINYNCRALVA
;
A
#
# COMPACT_ATOMS: atom_id res chain seq x y z
N MET A 1 -3.88 34.10 -34.63
CA MET A 1 -2.70 34.10 -33.74
C MET A 1 -3.09 34.14 -32.27
N TRP A 2 -3.80 35.15 -31.76
CA TRP A 2 -4.20 35.20 -30.35
C TRP A 2 -5.20 34.11 -29.95
N LEU A 3 -6.25 33.89 -30.75
CA LEU A 3 -7.24 32.83 -30.50
C LEU A 3 -6.61 31.43 -30.49
N THR A 4 -5.68 31.19 -31.41
CA THR A 4 -4.94 29.92 -31.50
C THR A 4 -4.01 29.73 -30.31
N LEU A 5 -3.40 30.79 -29.78
CA LEU A 5 -2.58 30.73 -28.56
C LEU A 5 -3.46 30.42 -27.34
N LEU A 6 -4.61 31.08 -27.21
CA LEU A 6 -5.55 30.83 -26.11
C LEU A 6 -6.10 29.40 -26.13
N SER A 7 -6.48 28.88 -27.30
CA SER A 7 -6.96 27.49 -27.42
C SER A 7 -5.88 26.46 -27.11
N MET A 8 -4.61 26.76 -27.45
CA MET A 8 -3.50 25.85 -27.16
C MET A 8 -3.19 25.82 -25.66
N ILE A 9 -3.24 26.98 -24.98
CA ILE A 9 -3.04 27.08 -23.53
C ILE A 9 -4.17 26.37 -22.77
N SER A 10 -5.43 26.58 -23.17
CA SER A 10 -6.57 25.93 -22.53
C SER A 10 -6.53 24.41 -22.72
N GLY A 11 -6.22 23.94 -23.94
CA GLY A 11 -6.06 22.52 -24.24
C GLY A 11 -4.93 21.88 -23.44
N ALA A 12 -3.75 22.52 -23.38
CA ALA A 12 -2.62 22.03 -22.60
C ALA A 12 -2.94 21.93 -21.10
N THR A 13 -3.62 22.95 -20.55
CA THR A 13 -4.03 22.98 -19.15
C THR A 13 -5.03 21.86 -18.83
N CYS A 14 -6.04 21.68 -19.69
CA CYS A 14 -7.02 20.60 -19.53
C CYS A 14 -6.37 19.22 -19.57
N TYR A 15 -5.46 18.99 -20.53
CA TYR A 15 -4.72 17.74 -20.64
C TYR A 15 -3.83 17.48 -19.41
N ALA A 16 -3.14 18.50 -18.91
CA ALA A 16 -2.30 18.38 -17.72
C ALA A 16 -3.12 18.01 -16.48
N LEU A 17 -4.28 18.65 -16.27
CA LEU A 17 -5.18 18.33 -15.17
C LEU A 17 -5.74 16.91 -15.29
N PHE A 18 -6.19 16.53 -16.48
CA PHE A 18 -6.68 15.17 -16.74
C PHE A 18 -5.62 14.12 -16.42
N LEU A 19 -4.40 14.29 -16.95
CA LEU A 19 -3.28 13.39 -16.70
C LEU A 19 -2.92 13.31 -15.21
N GLY A 20 -2.96 14.44 -14.50
CA GLY A 20 -2.74 14.51 -13.06
C GLY A 20 -3.78 13.69 -12.27
N HIS A 21 -5.06 13.86 -12.59
CA HIS A 21 -6.13 13.08 -11.95
C HIS A 21 -6.03 11.59 -12.25
N THR A 22 -5.76 11.20 -13.50
CA THR A 22 -5.56 9.80 -13.87
C THR A 22 -4.38 9.19 -13.13
N THR A 23 -3.27 9.93 -13.00
CA THR A 23 -2.07 9.47 -12.27
C THR A 23 -2.38 9.25 -10.78
N ASN A 24 -3.08 10.20 -10.15
CA ASN A 24 -3.49 10.06 -8.74
C ASN A 24 -4.41 8.85 -8.53
N LEU A 25 -5.35 8.62 -9.45
CA LEU A 25 -6.25 7.46 -9.38
C LEU A 25 -5.47 6.13 -9.47
N ILE A 26 -4.51 6.04 -10.39
CA ILE A 26 -3.65 4.85 -10.51
C ILE A 26 -2.85 4.63 -9.22
N GLN A 27 -2.28 5.71 -8.68
CA GLN A 27 -1.52 5.65 -7.43
C GLN A 27 -2.39 5.23 -6.24
N SER A 28 -3.66 5.66 -6.17
CA SER A 28 -4.56 5.29 -5.08
C SER A 28 -5.01 3.83 -5.16
N LEU A 29 -5.26 3.30 -6.36
CA LEU A 29 -5.69 1.91 -6.56
C LEU A 29 -4.62 0.89 -6.16
N ASP A 30 -3.34 1.20 -6.39
CA ASP A 30 -2.21 0.34 -6.07
C ASP A 30 -1.49 0.69 -4.75
N SER A 31 -2.08 1.55 -3.92
CA SER A 31 -1.46 2.09 -2.70
C SER A 31 -0.97 1.01 -1.72
N SER A 32 -1.83 0.06 -1.34
CA SER A 32 -1.49 -1.04 -0.40
C SER A 32 -0.41 -1.98 -0.94
N ARG A 33 -0.44 -2.27 -2.25
CA ARG A 33 0.59 -3.07 -2.93
C ARG A 33 1.91 -2.33 -3.02
N ARG A 34 1.87 -1.02 -3.27
CA ARG A 34 3.05 -0.16 -3.28
C ARG A 34 3.70 -0.12 -1.91
N GLN A 35 2.92 0.08 -0.85
CA GLN A 35 3.42 0.04 0.53
C GLN A 35 4.05 -1.32 0.87
N TYR A 36 3.42 -2.43 0.47
CA TYR A 36 4.01 -3.76 0.64
C TYR A 36 5.37 -3.88 -0.06
N ARG A 37 5.47 -3.47 -1.33
CA ARG A 37 6.74 -3.49 -2.09
C ARG A 37 7.81 -2.62 -1.45
N GLU A 38 7.46 -1.42 -1.00
CA GLU A 38 8.38 -0.49 -0.34
C GLU A 38 8.90 -1.09 0.98
N LYS A 39 8.04 -1.70 1.78
CA LYS A 39 8.44 -2.42 3.01
C LYS A 39 9.34 -3.61 2.70
N LEU A 40 8.99 -4.43 1.71
CA LEU A 40 9.80 -5.60 1.33
C LEU A 40 11.20 -5.18 0.87
N LYS A 41 11.30 -4.10 0.09
CA LYS A 41 12.58 -3.53 -0.34
C LYS A 41 13.45 -3.08 0.85
N GLN A 42 12.85 -2.42 1.85
CA GLN A 42 13.58 -2.03 3.07
C GLN A 42 14.11 -3.26 3.82
N VAL A 43 13.32 -4.33 3.90
CA VAL A 43 13.73 -5.59 4.52
C VAL A 43 14.88 -6.22 3.73
N GLU A 44 14.80 -6.27 2.40
CA GLU A 44 15.87 -6.77 1.53
C GLU A 44 17.18 -6.01 1.70
N GLU A 45 17.13 -4.67 1.75
CA GLU A 45 18.29 -3.81 2.00
C GLU A 45 18.89 -4.10 3.38
N TYR A 46 18.06 -4.28 4.41
CA TYR A 46 18.54 -4.66 5.74
C TYR A 46 19.20 -6.06 5.75
N MET A 47 18.62 -7.04 5.08
CA MET A 47 19.19 -8.39 4.96
C MET A 47 20.54 -8.37 4.23
N ALA A 48 20.66 -7.53 3.20
CA ALA A 48 21.90 -7.33 2.47
C ALA A 48 22.97 -6.65 3.34
N TYR A 49 22.61 -5.57 4.03
CA TYR A 49 23.49 -4.82 4.94
C TYR A 49 24.05 -5.72 6.06
N ARG A 50 23.20 -6.56 6.67
CA ARG A 50 23.61 -7.52 7.72
C ARG A 50 24.26 -8.80 7.18
N LYS A 51 24.37 -8.95 5.85
CA LYS A 51 24.92 -10.14 5.19
C LYS A 51 24.27 -11.44 5.69
N LEU A 52 22.95 -11.44 5.84
CA LEU A 52 22.24 -12.62 6.33
C LEU A 52 22.43 -13.81 5.37
N PRO A 53 22.61 -15.05 5.89
CA PRO A 53 22.71 -16.24 5.08
C PRO A 53 21.40 -16.54 4.33
N ARG A 54 21.50 -17.24 3.21
CA ARG A 54 20.37 -17.50 2.29
C ARG A 54 19.16 -18.13 2.99
N ASP A 55 19.40 -19.08 3.89
CA ASP A 55 18.34 -19.76 4.63
C ASP A 55 17.44 -18.79 5.41
N ILE A 56 18.06 -17.86 6.15
CA ILE A 56 17.32 -16.84 6.91
C ILE A 56 16.56 -15.90 5.97
N ARG A 57 17.14 -15.53 4.82
CA ARG A 57 16.47 -14.66 3.85
C ARG A 57 15.22 -15.30 3.26
N VAL A 58 15.27 -16.60 2.95
CA VAL A 58 14.10 -17.34 2.46
C VAL A 58 13.01 -17.35 3.51
N ARG A 59 13.34 -17.70 4.76
CA ARG A 59 12.38 -17.70 5.88
C ARG A 59 11.75 -16.33 6.14
N ILE A 60 12.52 -15.24 5.99
CA ILE A 60 11.99 -13.87 6.09
C ILE A 60 11.02 -13.60 4.94
N GLY A 61 11.39 -13.94 3.70
CA GLY A 61 10.50 -13.81 2.54
C GLY A 61 9.17 -14.54 2.72
N ASP A 62 9.24 -15.83 3.07
CA ASP A 62 8.06 -16.67 3.30
C ASP A 62 7.16 -16.10 4.41
N TYR A 63 7.77 -15.59 5.49
CA TYR A 63 7.03 -14.93 6.57
C TYR A 63 6.26 -13.70 6.08
N PHE A 64 6.91 -12.81 5.32
CA PHE A 64 6.25 -11.60 4.81
C PHE A 64 5.15 -11.93 3.80
N GLU A 65 5.37 -12.92 2.93
CA GLU A 65 4.37 -13.38 1.97
C GLU A 65 3.15 -13.97 2.68
N HIS A 66 3.36 -14.82 3.69
CA HIS A 66 2.27 -15.41 4.46
C HIS A 66 1.52 -14.38 5.31
N ARG A 67 2.23 -13.45 5.97
CA ARG A 67 1.65 -12.46 6.88
C ARG A 67 0.83 -11.37 6.17
N TYR A 68 1.25 -10.95 4.98
CA TYR A 68 0.68 -9.80 4.29
C TYR A 68 -0.02 -10.17 2.97
N GLN A 69 0.20 -11.37 2.41
CA GLN A 69 -0.46 -11.83 1.18
C GLN A 69 -0.39 -10.81 0.02
N GLY A 70 0.73 -10.09 -0.07
CA GLY A 70 0.96 -9.06 -1.09
C GLY A 70 0.25 -7.71 -0.88
N LYS A 71 -0.41 -7.49 0.27
CA LYS A 71 -1.04 -6.21 0.63
C LYS A 71 -0.68 -5.82 2.06
N PHE A 72 -0.21 -4.60 2.25
CA PHE A 72 0.06 -4.07 3.58
C PHE A 72 -1.17 -3.30 4.10
N PHE A 73 -1.60 -3.62 5.32
CA PHE A 73 -2.66 -2.91 6.04
C PHE A 73 -2.14 -2.53 7.43
N ASN A 74 -2.39 -1.30 7.86
CA ASN A 74 -2.10 -0.87 9.22
C ASN A 74 -3.30 -1.21 10.11
N GLU A 75 -3.33 -2.45 10.60
CA GLU A 75 -4.45 -2.98 11.40
C GLU A 75 -4.72 -2.11 12.65
N ASP A 76 -3.67 -1.61 13.33
CA ASP A 76 -3.83 -0.77 14.52
C ASP A 76 -4.62 0.51 14.21
N THR A 77 -4.26 1.21 13.13
CA THR A 77 -4.97 2.42 12.70
C THR A 77 -6.39 2.11 12.23
N ILE A 78 -6.59 1.02 11.49
CA ILE A 78 -7.92 0.62 11.02
C ILE A 78 -8.83 0.32 12.21
N LEU A 79 -8.33 -0.39 13.21
CA LEU A 79 -9.08 -0.71 14.43
C LEU A 79 -9.33 0.54 15.27
N ASP A 80 -8.40 1.51 15.28
CA ASP A 80 -8.54 2.80 15.96
C ASP A 80 -9.61 3.73 15.40
N GLU A 81 -9.94 3.59 14.12
CA GLU A 81 -11.06 4.30 13.51
C GLU A 81 -12.44 3.67 13.85
N LEU A 82 -12.48 2.43 14.36
CA LEU A 82 -13.72 1.76 14.71
C LEU A 82 -14.20 2.18 16.10
N SER A 83 -15.53 2.18 16.28
CA SER A 83 -16.13 2.28 17.62
C SER A 83 -15.74 1.07 18.48
N GLU A 84 -15.69 1.25 19.81
CA GLU A 84 -15.28 0.18 20.74
C GLU A 84 -16.05 -1.13 20.50
N ARG A 85 -17.37 -1.04 20.30
CA ARG A 85 -18.23 -2.20 20.03
C ARG A 85 -17.85 -2.93 18.74
N LEU A 86 -17.62 -2.19 17.66
CA LEU A 86 -17.27 -2.77 16.36
C LEU A 86 -15.86 -3.37 16.38
N ARG A 87 -14.92 -2.74 17.11
CA ARG A 87 -13.59 -3.29 17.34
C ARG A 87 -13.65 -4.63 18.09
N GLU A 88 -14.42 -4.70 19.17
CA GLU A 88 -14.63 -5.94 19.93
C GLU A 88 -15.21 -7.06 19.04
N ASP A 89 -16.20 -6.75 18.20
CA ASP A 89 -16.79 -7.69 17.25
C ASP A 89 -15.76 -8.21 16.23
N VAL A 90 -14.93 -7.32 15.67
CA VAL A 90 -13.87 -7.68 14.72
C VAL A 90 -12.80 -8.56 15.38
N ILE A 91 -12.36 -8.21 16.59
CA ILE A 91 -11.39 -9.00 17.36
C ILE A 91 -11.97 -10.38 17.68
N ASN A 92 -13.22 -10.45 18.17
CA ASN A 92 -13.89 -11.71 18.47
C ASN A 92 -14.04 -12.59 17.22
N TYR A 93 -14.37 -12.02 16.07
CA TYR A 93 -14.44 -12.76 14.81
C TYR A 93 -13.08 -13.36 14.42
N ASN A 94 -12.01 -12.57 14.49
CA ASN A 94 -10.66 -13.00 14.15
C ASN A 94 -10.12 -14.06 15.13
N CYS A 95 -10.45 -13.95 16.42
CA CYS A 95 -10.02 -14.88 17.46
C CYS A 95 -10.93 -16.11 17.59
N ARG A 96 -12.07 -16.18 16.89
CA ARG A 96 -13.01 -17.30 16.99
C ARG A 96 -12.39 -18.65 16.64
N ALA A 97 -11.42 -18.67 15.71
CA ALA A 97 -10.71 -19.89 15.32
C ALA A 97 -9.63 -20.33 16.32
N LEU A 98 -9.23 -19.46 17.25
CA LEU A 98 -8.24 -19.74 18.31
C LEU A 98 -8.90 -20.23 19.62
N VAL A 99 -10.20 -20.02 19.78
CA VAL A 99 -10.96 -20.32 21.01
C VAL A 99 -11.91 -21.52 20.83
N ALA A 100 -12.08 -22.02 19.59
CA ALA A 100 -12.92 -23.17 19.26
C ALA A 100 -12.15 -24.50 19.24
#